data_AF-A0A1B6GQS1-F1
#
_entry.id   AF-A0A1B6GQS1-F1
#
_cell.length_a   1.000
_cell.length_b   1.000
_cell.length_c   1.000
_cell.angle_alpha   90.00
_cell.angle_beta   90.00
_cell.angle_gamma   90.00
#
_symmetry.space_group_name_H-M   'P 1'
#
loop_
_entity.id
_entity.type
_entity.pdbx_description
1 polymer ?
#
loop_
_entity_poly.entity_id
_entity_poly.type
_entity_poly.pdbx_seq_one_letter_code
_entity_poly.pdbx_strand_id
1 'polypeptide(L)'
;FPWIVADYSSEDLDLSNPASFRDLSKPIGVVNPRNEADVKIKYDSFEDPSGMIAKFHYGTHYSNSAGVLHYLVRVEPFTSLHIELQSGRFDVADRQFHSIPQTWKLLMDNP
;
A
#
# COMPACT_ATOMS: atom_id res chain seq x y z
N PHE A 1 8.27 1.30 -8.08
CA PHE A 1 8.68 2.69 -7.84
C PHE A 1 8.17 3.14 -6.47
N PRO A 2 8.86 4.04 -5.77
CA PRO A 2 8.38 4.59 -4.50
C PRO A 2 7.21 5.56 -4.70
N TRP A 3 6.35 5.67 -3.70
CA TRP A 3 5.49 6.86 -3.56
C TRP A 3 6.38 8.07 -3.25
N ILE A 4 6.13 9.21 -3.90
CA ILE A 4 6.94 10.42 -3.77
C ILE A 4 6.15 11.53 -3.09
N VAL A 5 4.98 11.85 -3.63
CA VAL A 5 4.10 12.88 -3.06
C VAL A 5 3.39 12.31 -1.83
N ALA A 6 3.25 13.13 -0.80
CA ALA A 6 2.51 12.85 0.43
C ALA A 6 1.29 13.76 0.61
N ASP A 7 1.19 14.83 -0.17
CA ASP A 7 0.05 15.76 -0.16
C ASP A 7 -0.87 15.48 -1.35
N TYR A 8 -2.05 14.93 -1.03
CA TYR A 8 -3.12 14.65 -1.97
C TYR A 8 -4.42 15.38 -1.57
N SER A 9 -4.30 16.39 -0.72
CA SER A 9 -5.43 17.15 -0.17
C SER A 9 -5.41 18.62 -0.53
N SER A 10 -4.23 19.20 -0.75
CA SER A 10 -4.11 20.59 -1.20
C SER A 10 -4.63 20.74 -2.63
N GLU A 11 -5.23 21.90 -2.91
CA GLU A 11 -5.65 22.27 -4.27
C GLU A 11 -4.45 22.45 -5.19
N ASP A 12 -3.39 23.10 -4.69
CA ASP A 12 -2.12 23.28 -5.36
C ASP A 12 -1.00 22.51 -4.64
N LEU A 13 -0.20 21.77 -5.40
CA LEU A 13 0.95 21.03 -4.89
C LEU A 13 2.19 21.92 -4.82
N ASP A 14 2.58 22.35 -3.61
CA ASP A 14 3.81 23.12 -3.39
C ASP A 14 5.05 22.22 -3.41
N LEU A 15 5.78 22.24 -4.52
CA LEU A 15 7.02 21.46 -4.69
C LEU A 15 8.21 22.01 -3.90
N SER A 16 8.10 23.19 -3.29
CA SER A 16 9.13 23.75 -2.42
C SER A 16 8.95 23.34 -0.96
N ASN A 17 7.75 22.85 -0.58
CA ASN A 17 7.45 22.39 0.76
C ASN A 17 7.93 20.94 0.97
N PRO A 18 8.89 20.68 1.87
CA PRO A 18 9.34 19.32 2.15
C PRO A 18 8.23 18.39 2.63
N ALA A 19 7.19 18.92 3.28
CA ALA A 19 6.05 18.13 3.77
C ALA A 19 5.16 17.59 2.63
N SER A 20 5.26 18.13 1.42
CA SER A 20 4.56 17.61 0.24
C SER A 20 5.16 16.29 -0.27
N PHE A 21 6.32 15.89 0.27
CA PHE A 21 7.04 14.68 -0.12
C PHE A 21 7.12 13.67 1.03
N ARG A 22 7.06 12.40 0.66
CA ARG A 22 7.29 11.29 1.57
C ARG A 22 8.76 11.22 1.97
N ASP A 23 9.03 10.99 3.26
CA ASP A 23 10.37 10.63 3.73
C ASP A 23 10.82 9.28 3.11
N LEU A 24 11.79 9.35 2.21
CA LEU A 24 12.31 8.19 1.47
C LEU A 24 13.26 7.32 2.30
N SER A 25 13.71 7.79 3.47
CA SER A 25 14.54 7.00 4.38
C SER A 25 13.76 5.88 5.09
N LYS A 26 12.43 5.98 5.09
CA LYS A 26 11.52 5.05 5.75
C LYS A 26 10.76 4.17 4.74
N PRO A 27 10.47 2.89 5.07
CA PRO A 27 9.53 2.08 4.31
C PRO A 27 8.09 2.59 4.49
N ILE A 28 7.21 2.28 3.53
CA ILE A 28 5.85 2.84 3.47
C ILE A 28 5.04 2.59 4.75
N GLY A 29 5.16 1.41 5.35
CA GLY A 29 4.39 1.00 6.53
C GLY A 29 4.66 1.85 7.78
N VAL A 30 5.75 2.62 7.82
CA VAL A 30 6.11 3.47 8.97
C VAL A 30 6.29 4.94 8.59
N VAL A 31 5.79 5.35 7.43
CA VAL A 31 5.73 6.77 7.07
C VAL A 31 4.82 7.52 8.04
N ASN A 32 3.70 6.91 8.44
CA ASN A 32 2.90 7.38 9.58
C ASN A 32 3.59 6.92 10.88
N PRO A 33 4.12 7.84 11.70
CA PRO A 33 4.89 7.47 12.89
C PRO A 33 4.09 6.67 13.92
N ARG A 34 2.76 6.77 13.89
CA ARG A 34 1.88 5.97 14.76
C ARG A 34 2.03 4.46 14.52
N ASN A 35 2.43 4.07 13.31
CA ASN A 35 2.53 2.67 12.92
C ASN A 35 3.86 2.02 13.36
N GLU A 36 4.90 2.81 13.68
CA GLU A 36 6.22 2.28 14.06
C GLU A 36 6.13 1.33 15.27
N ALA A 37 5.39 1.74 16.30
CA ALA A 37 5.19 0.94 17.49
C ALA A 37 4.44 -0.37 17.18
N ASP A 38 3.36 -0.30 16.43
CA ASP A 38 2.52 -1.48 16.10
C ASP A 38 3.29 -2.49 15.25
N VAL A 39 4.01 -2.03 14.23
CA VAL A 39 4.85 -2.87 13.37
C VAL A 39 5.95 -3.54 14.18
N LYS A 40 6.58 -2.81 15.11
CA LYS A 40 7.59 -3.35 16.01
C LYS A 40 7.01 -4.39 16.98
N ILE A 41 5.86 -4.10 17.59
CA ILE A 41 5.18 -5.03 18.52
C ILE A 41 4.85 -6.34 17.79
N LYS A 42 4.27 -6.27 16.59
CA LYS A 42 3.95 -7.47 15.78
C LYS A 42 5.19 -8.32 15.51
N TYR A 43 6.30 -7.69 15.13
CA TYR A 43 7.56 -8.39 14.92
C TYR A 43 8.06 -9.04 16.22
N ASP A 44 8.09 -8.29 17.32
CA ASP A 44 8.64 -8.75 18.60
C ASP A 44 7.78 -9.88 19.19
N SER A 45 6.46 -9.82 19.05
CA SER A 45 5.51 -10.82 19.57
C SER A 45 5.27 -12.03 18.66
N PHE A 46 5.77 -12.02 17.43
CA PHE A 46 5.56 -13.13 16.51
C PHE A 46 6.37 -14.36 16.95
N GLU A 47 5.68 -15.46 17.25
CA GLU A 47 6.29 -16.75 17.52
C GLU A 47 5.69 -17.80 16.60
N ASP A 48 6.54 -18.47 15.83
CA ASP A 48 6.13 -19.60 15.00
C ASP A 48 6.37 -20.91 15.76
N PRO A 49 5.31 -21.68 16.10
CA PRO A 49 5.45 -22.92 16.86
C PRO A 49 6.34 -23.97 16.16
N SER A 50 6.46 -23.91 14.84
CA SER A 50 7.30 -24.83 14.06
C SER A 50 8.77 -24.42 13.99
N GLY A 51 9.09 -23.17 14.35
CA GLY A 51 10.42 -22.58 14.20
C GLY A 51 10.89 -22.41 12.74
N MET A 52 10.01 -22.63 11.77
CA MET A 52 10.34 -22.55 10.34
C MET A 52 10.22 -21.11 9.82
N ILE A 53 9.33 -20.31 10.39
CA ILE A 53 9.07 -18.95 9.92
C ILE A 53 9.85 -17.95 10.79
N ALA A 54 10.76 -17.21 10.15
CA ALA A 54 11.47 -16.11 10.80
C ALA A 54 10.50 -14.94 11.09
N LYS A 55 10.79 -14.15 12.14
CA LYS A 55 10.05 -12.92 12.44
C LYS A 55 10.08 -11.95 11.26
N PHE A 56 8.98 -11.25 11.03
CA PHE A 56 8.82 -10.29 9.95
C PHE A 56 7.97 -9.11 10.38
N HIS A 57 8.19 -7.96 9.75
CA HIS A 57 7.41 -6.74 10.01
C HIS A 57 6.11 -6.72 9.21
N TYR A 58 6.13 -7.23 7.97
CA TYR A 58 5.02 -7.16 7.02
C TYR A 58 4.73 -8.55 6.46
N GLY A 59 3.50 -9.02 6.62
CA GLY A 59 3.01 -10.24 5.95
C GLY A 59 2.60 -10.01 4.49
N THR A 60 2.60 -8.75 4.06
CA THR A 60 2.29 -8.31 2.69
C THR A 60 3.53 -7.75 2.02
N HIS A 61 3.53 -7.75 0.69
CA HIS A 61 4.64 -7.24 -0.10
C HIS A 61 4.21 -6.03 -0.93
N TYR A 62 5.08 -5.02 -0.98
CA TYR A 62 4.84 -3.75 -1.69
C TYR A 62 4.73 -3.89 -3.22
N SER A 63 5.10 -5.06 -3.76
CA SER A 63 5.01 -5.38 -5.19
C SER A 63 4.48 -6.79 -5.37
N ASN A 64 3.32 -6.92 -6.01
CA ASN A 64 2.71 -8.20 -6.35
C ASN A 64 1.79 -8.03 -7.59
N SER A 65 1.47 -9.14 -8.25
CA SER A 65 0.66 -9.13 -9.48
C SER A 65 -0.74 -8.55 -9.27
N ALA A 66 -1.41 -8.88 -8.15
CA ALA A 66 -2.73 -8.34 -7.83
C ALA A 66 -2.72 -6.80 -7.69
N GLY A 67 -1.66 -6.24 -7.12
CA GLY A 67 -1.46 -4.79 -7.03
C GLY A 67 -1.30 -4.13 -8.41
N VAL A 68 -0.54 -4.76 -9.32
CA VAL A 68 -0.41 -4.25 -10.71
C VAL A 68 -1.78 -4.25 -11.41
N LEU A 69 -2.54 -5.34 -11.30
CA LEU A 69 -3.89 -5.45 -11.87
C LEU A 69 -4.84 -4.42 -11.27
N HIS A 70 -4.76 -4.18 -9.95
CA HIS A 70 -5.58 -3.19 -9.26
C HIS A 70 -5.32 -1.77 -9.79
N TYR A 71 -4.05 -1.35 -9.91
CA TYR A 71 -3.73 0.00 -10.43
C TYR A 71 -4.07 0.18 -11.91
N LEU A 72 -3.91 -0.87 -12.72
CA LEU A 72 -4.10 -0.83 -14.16
C LEU A 72 -5.48 -1.32 -14.62
N VAL A 73 -6.45 -1.44 -13.71
CA VAL A 73 -7.79 -2.01 -13.99
C VAL A 73 -8.54 -1.34 -15.15
N ARG A 74 -8.17 -0.12 -15.54
CA ARG A 74 -8.75 0.65 -16.66
C ARG A 74 -8.00 0.48 -18.00
N VAL A 75 -6.99 -0.40 -18.07
CA VAL A 75 -6.11 -0.59 -19.23
C VAL A 75 -6.05 -2.07 -19.61
N GLU A 76 -6.32 -2.42 -20.86
CA GLU A 76 -6.11 -3.79 -21.35
C GLU A 76 -4.60 -4.09 -21.54
N PRO A 77 -4.13 -5.34 -21.30
CA PRO A 77 -4.91 -6.54 -20.95
C PRO A 77 -5.22 -6.69 -19.45
N PHE A 78 -4.88 -5.71 -18.61
CA PHE A 78 -4.98 -5.82 -17.15
C PHE A 78 -6.42 -5.85 -16.65
N THR A 79 -7.35 -5.22 -17.37
CA THR A 79 -8.80 -5.34 -17.10
C THR A 79 -9.26 -6.79 -17.22
N SER A 80 -8.96 -7.46 -18.34
CA SER A 80 -9.32 -8.87 -18.55
C SER A 80 -8.68 -9.79 -17.51
N LEU A 81 -7.39 -9.58 -17.21
CA LEU A 81 -6.67 -10.34 -16.19
C LEU A 81 -7.24 -10.10 -14.77
N HIS A 82 -7.69 -8.89 -14.46
CA HIS A 82 -8.37 -8.60 -13.20
C HIS A 82 -9.68 -9.38 -13.08
N ILE A 83 -10.50 -9.40 -14.14
CA ILE A 83 -11.77 -10.16 -14.18
C ILE A 83 -11.51 -11.65 -13.99
N GLU A 84 -10.48 -12.20 -14.64
CA GLU A 84 -10.07 -13.59 -14.46
C GLU A 84 -9.68 -13.89 -13.01
N LEU A 85 -8.82 -13.04 -12.41
CA LEU A 85 -8.40 -13.16 -11.01
C LEU A 85 -9.59 -13.10 -10.03
N GLN A 86 -10.63 -12.34 -10.37
CA GLN A 86 -11.82 -12.11 -9.54
C GLN A 86 -13.01 -13.00 -9.93
N SER A 87 -12.72 -14.21 -10.43
CA SER A 87 -13.72 -15.25 -10.73
C SER A 87 -14.76 -14.84 -11.78
N GLY A 88 -14.30 -14.18 -12.85
CA GLY A 88 -15.12 -13.85 -14.02
C GLY A 88 -15.95 -12.57 -13.87
N ARG A 89 -15.68 -11.73 -12.88
CA ARG A 89 -16.32 -10.42 -12.68
C ARG A 89 -15.35 -9.42 -12.06
N PHE A 90 -15.72 -8.14 -12.02
CA PHE A 90 -14.97 -7.17 -11.21
C PHE A 90 -15.12 -7.46 -9.71
N ASP A 91 -14.09 -7.08 -8.93
CA ASP A 91 -14.22 -6.99 -7.48
C ASP A 91 -15.26 -5.93 -7.07
N VAL A 92 -15.70 -5.97 -5.80
CA VAL A 92 -16.61 -4.97 -5.22
C VAL A 92 -16.04 -3.56 -5.33
N ALA A 93 -16.92 -2.59 -5.60
CA ALA A 93 -16.53 -1.21 -5.92
C ALA A 93 -15.62 -0.57 -4.86
N ASP A 94 -15.89 -0.81 -3.57
CA ASP A 94 -15.12 -0.23 -2.46
C ASP A 94 -13.66 -0.68 -2.39
N ARG A 95 -13.32 -1.81 -3.04
CA ARG A 95 -11.96 -2.34 -3.12
C ARG A 95 -11.27 -2.06 -4.45
N GLN A 96 -11.96 -1.42 -5.39
CA GLN A 96 -11.38 -1.06 -6.68
C GLN A 96 -10.54 0.20 -6.61
N PHE A 97 -9.55 0.32 -7.49
CA PHE A 97 -8.74 1.52 -7.57
C PHE A 97 -9.56 2.67 -8.19
N HIS A 98 -9.94 3.65 -7.37
CA HIS A 98 -10.76 4.78 -7.85
C HIS A 98 -10.23 6.15 -7.47
N SER A 99 -9.35 6.28 -6.48
CA SER A 99 -8.86 7.57 -5.99
C SER A 99 -7.43 7.47 -5.46
N ILE A 100 -6.53 8.30 -5.99
CA ILE A 100 -5.13 8.40 -5.52
C ILE A 100 -5.07 8.89 -4.06
N PRO A 101 -5.78 9.97 -3.65
CA PRO A 101 -5.82 10.38 -2.24
C PRO A 101 -6.30 9.26 -1.30
N GLN A 102 -7.33 8.51 -1.71
CA GLN A 102 -7.83 7.40 -0.89
C GLN A 102 -6.82 6.26 -0.80
N THR A 103 -6.14 5.91 -1.90
CA THR A 103 -5.07 4.92 -1.88
C THR A 103 -3.93 5.35 -0.95
N TRP A 104 -3.49 6.61 -1.02
CA TRP A 104 -2.48 7.13 -0.09
C TRP A 104 -2.94 7.03 1.36
N LYS A 105 -4.17 7.44 1.67
CA LYS A 105 -4.76 7.32 3.01
C LYS A 105 -4.78 5.87 3.49
N LEU A 106 -5.18 4.92 2.65
CA LEU A 106 -5.17 3.49 3.00
C LEU A 106 -3.76 2.99 3.34
N LEU A 107 -2.73 3.44 2.61
CA LEU A 107 -1.33 3.12 2.92
C LEU A 107 -0.87 3.71 4.25
N MET A 108 -1.38 4.89 4.63
CA MET A 108 -1.03 5.54 5.91
C MET A 108 -1.77 4.92 7.11
N ASP A 109 -2.99 4.45 6.89
CA ASP A 109 -3.86 3.90 7.93
C ASP A 109 -3.64 2.40 8.18
N ASN A 110 -3.05 1.66 7.22
CA ASN A 110 -2.86 0.21 7.30
C ASN A 110 -1.38 -0.18 7.08
N PRO A 111 -0.58 -0.27 8.15
CA PRO A 111 0.83 -0.67 8.07
C PRO A 111 1.06 -2.16 7.81
#